data_AF-A0A377YQJ3-F1
#
_entry.id   AF-A0A377YQJ3-F1
#
_cell.length_a   1.000
_cell.length_b   1.000
_cell.length_c   1.000
_cell.angle_alpha   90.00
_cell.angle_beta   90.00
_cell.angle_gamma   90.00
#
_symmetry.space_group_name_H-M   'P 1'
#
loop_
_entity.id
_entity.type
_entity.pdbx_description
1 polymer ?
#
loop_
_entity_poly.entity_id
_entity_poly.type
_entity_poly.pdbx_seq_one_letter_code
_entity_poly.pdbx_strand_id
1 'polypeptide(L)'
;MKFVKYLLILAVCCVLLGAGSIFGLYKYIEPQLPDVATLKDVRLQIPMQVYSADGELIAQYGEKRRIPVTLQQIPPELVKAFIATEDSRFYEHHGVDPVGIFRAASVAMFSGHASQGASTITQQLARNFFLSPEKTLMRKIKEAFLAIRIEQLLNKDEILELYLNKIYLGYRAYGVGAAAQVYFGKPIDQLTLSEMAVIAGLPKAPSTFNPLYSMDRATARRNVVLSRMLSEGYITQAQYDEARSEPIDASYHAPKIAFSAPYLSEMVRQEMVNRYGEQAYEDGYRVYTTITRKNQQAAQQAVRNNVLDYDMRHGYRGPASVLWKVGETPWETKKIVDSLKRQSGYGPLFPAVVTSANAQEAVALLANGDSVSLTMEGVRWARRFISDTQQGATPRKVNDVVQAGQQIWVRKVGDSWWLSQLPDVNSALVSINPQNGAIIALVGGFDFNQSKFNRATQALRQVGSNIKPFLYTAAMDKGLTLASMLNDVPISRWGCGRRFRLAAE
;
A
#
# COMPACT_ATOMS: atom_id res chain seq x y z
N MET A 1 5.33 -23.27 -70.59
CA MET A 1 3.98 -22.80 -70.18
C MET A 1 3.21 -23.77 -69.28
N LYS A 2 3.25 -25.10 -69.49
CA LYS A 2 2.51 -26.07 -68.63
C LYS A 2 3.00 -26.11 -67.17
N PHE A 3 4.30 -25.94 -66.93
CA PHE A 3 4.90 -25.96 -65.58
C PHE A 3 4.43 -24.80 -64.69
N VAL A 4 4.36 -23.58 -65.24
CA VAL A 4 3.85 -22.39 -64.54
C VAL A 4 2.38 -22.57 -64.14
N LYS A 5 1.57 -23.22 -64.99
CA LYS A 5 0.16 -23.50 -64.71
C LYS A 5 -0.02 -24.48 -63.54
N TYR A 6 0.78 -25.55 -63.48
CA TYR A 6 0.75 -26.48 -62.35
C TYR A 6 1.26 -25.85 -61.05
N LEU A 7 2.26 -24.96 -61.13
CA LEU A 7 2.77 -24.23 -59.97
C LEU A 7 1.74 -23.24 -59.41
N LEU A 8 0.97 -22.58 -60.28
CA LEU A 8 -0.13 -21.70 -59.91
C LEU A 8 -1.30 -22.47 -59.27
N ILE A 9 -1.66 -23.62 -59.84
CA ILE A 9 -2.69 -24.51 -59.27
C ILE A 9 -2.25 -25.01 -57.89
N LEU A 10 -0.99 -25.43 -57.75
CA LEU A 10 -0.44 -25.86 -56.46
C LEU A 10 -0.47 -24.71 -55.43
N ALA A 11 -0.06 -23.51 -55.82
CA ALA A 11 -0.10 -22.34 -54.95
C ALA A 11 -1.54 -22.01 -54.48
N VAL A 12 -2.51 -22.03 -55.39
CA VAL A 12 -3.93 -21.81 -55.06
C VAL A 12 -4.47 -22.91 -54.14
N CYS A 13 -4.17 -24.19 -54.41
CA CYS A 13 -4.55 -25.29 -53.54
C CYS A 13 -3.93 -25.16 -52.14
N CYS A 14 -2.65 -24.77 -52.04
CA CYS A 14 -2.00 -24.53 -50.75
C CYS A 14 -2.64 -23.35 -49.99
N VAL A 15 -3.02 -22.26 -50.68
CA VAL A 15 -3.71 -21.13 -50.06
C VAL A 15 -5.10 -21.54 -49.56
N LEU A 16 -5.87 -22.28 -50.37
CA LEU A 16 -7.20 -22.75 -49.98
C LEU A 16 -7.14 -23.75 -48.82
N LEU A 17 -6.18 -24.68 -48.84
CA LEU A 17 -5.94 -25.59 -47.73
C LEU A 17 -5.50 -24.83 -46.47
N GLY A 18 -4.63 -23.83 -46.60
CA GLY A 18 -4.20 -22.99 -45.49
C GLY A 18 -5.35 -22.19 -44.88
N ALA A 19 -6.16 -21.53 -45.73
CA ALA A 19 -7.34 -20.80 -45.31
C ALA A 19 -8.39 -21.71 -44.66
N GLY A 20 -8.66 -22.88 -45.24
CA GLY A 20 -9.54 -23.89 -44.67
C GLY A 20 -9.02 -24.41 -43.32
N SER A 21 -7.71 -24.60 -43.17
CA SER A 21 -7.09 -25.01 -41.90
C SER A 21 -7.23 -23.93 -40.82
N ILE A 22 -6.98 -22.66 -41.16
CA ILE A 22 -7.14 -21.52 -40.25
C ILE A 22 -8.61 -21.36 -39.85
N PHE A 23 -9.54 -21.51 -40.80
CA PHE A 23 -10.98 -21.42 -40.54
C PHE A 23 -11.47 -22.57 -39.66
N GLY A 24 -11.03 -23.80 -39.92
CA GLY A 24 -11.34 -24.96 -39.06
C GLY A 24 -10.80 -24.77 -37.64
N LEU A 25 -9.56 -24.27 -37.51
CA LEU A 25 -8.96 -23.93 -36.23
C LEU A 25 -9.71 -22.81 -35.50
N TYR A 26 -10.14 -21.77 -36.23
CA TYR A 26 -10.98 -20.72 -35.68
C TYR A 26 -12.30 -21.28 -35.16
N LYS A 27 -13.02 -22.09 -35.94
CA LYS A 27 -14.28 -22.71 -35.51
C LYS A 27 -14.14 -23.67 -34.33
N TYR A 28 -12.99 -24.31 -34.18
CA TYR A 28 -12.68 -25.13 -33.01
C TYR A 28 -12.42 -24.29 -31.75
N ILE A 29 -11.78 -23.12 -31.90
CA ILE A 29 -11.37 -22.25 -30.78
C ILE A 29 -12.45 -21.24 -30.40
N GLU A 30 -13.26 -20.76 -31.36
CA GLU A 30 -14.29 -19.73 -31.21
C GLU A 30 -15.21 -19.97 -29.99
N PRO A 31 -15.74 -21.19 -29.75
CA PRO A 31 -16.58 -21.47 -28.58
C PRO A 31 -15.83 -21.38 -27.24
N GLN A 32 -14.50 -21.45 -27.26
CA GLN A 32 -13.62 -21.37 -26.08
C GLN A 32 -13.11 -19.95 -25.81
N LEU A 33 -13.38 -19.00 -26.71
CA LEU A 33 -12.94 -17.62 -26.54
C LEU A 33 -13.93 -16.86 -25.66
N PRO A 34 -13.44 -16.12 -24.65
CA PRO A 34 -14.30 -15.27 -23.84
C PRO A 34 -14.89 -14.13 -24.68
N ASP A 35 -15.99 -13.58 -24.20
CA ASP A 35 -16.67 -12.48 -24.87
C ASP A 35 -15.91 -11.16 -24.69
N VAL A 36 -15.37 -10.64 -25.79
CA VAL A 36 -14.63 -9.38 -25.83
C VAL A 36 -15.53 -8.15 -25.72
N ALA A 37 -16.86 -8.29 -25.86
CA ALA A 37 -17.79 -7.17 -25.67
C ALA A 37 -17.72 -6.62 -24.24
N THR A 38 -17.33 -7.46 -23.27
CA THR A 38 -17.07 -7.07 -21.89
C THR A 38 -16.06 -5.92 -21.77
N LEU A 39 -15.13 -5.73 -22.72
CA LEU A 39 -14.16 -4.63 -22.71
C LEU A 39 -14.79 -3.24 -22.75
N LYS A 40 -16.01 -3.08 -23.31
CA LYS A 40 -16.72 -1.79 -23.34
C LYS A 40 -17.18 -1.35 -21.96
N ASP A 41 -17.51 -2.32 -21.11
CA ASP A 41 -18.01 -2.10 -19.75
C ASP A 41 -16.97 -2.47 -18.68
N VAL A 42 -15.71 -2.72 -19.07
CA VAL A 42 -14.65 -3.09 -18.14
C VAL A 42 -14.46 -1.97 -17.13
N ARG A 43 -14.67 -2.30 -15.86
CA ARG A 43 -14.25 -1.47 -14.74
C ARG A 43 -12.82 -1.82 -14.37
N LEU A 44 -11.94 -0.83 -14.50
CA LEU A 44 -10.56 -1.01 -14.11
C LEU A 44 -10.49 -1.04 -12.58
N GLN A 45 -9.73 -1.98 -12.03
CA GLN A 45 -9.56 -2.12 -10.59
C GLN A 45 -8.76 -0.94 -10.03
N ILE A 46 -9.44 -0.04 -9.32
CA ILE A 46 -8.92 1.17 -8.69
C ILE A 46 -9.02 0.99 -7.17
N PRO A 47 -7.95 1.29 -6.42
CA PRO A 47 -7.96 1.14 -4.97
C PRO A 47 -8.91 2.14 -4.30
N MET A 48 -9.59 1.70 -3.25
CA MET A 48 -10.37 2.56 -2.37
C MET A 48 -9.48 3.57 -1.64
N GLN A 49 -9.96 4.80 -1.54
CA GLN A 49 -9.29 5.91 -0.86
C GLN A 49 -10.18 6.45 0.26
N VAL A 50 -9.59 6.67 1.43
CA VAL A 50 -10.29 7.22 2.60
C VAL A 50 -9.73 8.61 2.89
N TYR A 51 -10.62 9.59 3.02
CA TYR A 51 -10.32 11.00 3.19
C TYR A 51 -10.84 11.52 4.54
N SER A 52 -10.18 12.53 5.08
CA SER A 52 -10.70 13.35 6.19
C SER A 52 -11.88 14.22 5.73
N ALA A 53 -12.55 14.88 6.67
CA ALA A 53 -13.58 15.87 6.38
C ALA A 53 -13.04 17.04 5.52
N ASP A 54 -11.74 17.33 5.65
CA ASP A 54 -11.04 18.39 4.93
C ASP A 54 -10.48 17.93 3.56
N GLY A 55 -10.80 16.70 3.13
CA GLY A 55 -10.36 16.15 1.84
C GLY A 55 -8.92 15.61 1.82
N GLU A 56 -8.29 15.41 2.97
CA GLU A 56 -6.92 14.88 3.05
C GLU A 56 -6.92 13.35 3.05
N LEU A 57 -6.04 12.72 2.26
CA LEU A 57 -5.95 11.26 2.20
C LEU A 57 -5.40 10.67 3.51
N ILE A 58 -6.18 9.82 4.18
CA ILE A 58 -5.80 9.18 5.46
C ILE A 58 -5.54 7.68 5.36
N ALA A 59 -6.06 7.01 4.33
CA ALA A 59 -5.75 5.61 4.03
C ALA A 59 -6.07 5.25 2.57
N GLN A 60 -5.47 4.16 2.09
CA GLN A 60 -5.74 3.59 0.78
C GLN A 60 -5.71 2.06 0.88
N TYR A 61 -6.69 1.40 0.29
CA TYR A 61 -6.85 -0.05 0.31
C TYR A 61 -7.04 -0.58 -1.11
N GLY A 62 -6.39 -1.70 -1.43
CA GLY A 62 -6.46 -2.35 -2.73
C GLY A 62 -5.10 -2.90 -3.17
N GLU A 63 -5.10 -4.04 -3.86
CA GLU A 63 -3.86 -4.70 -4.29
C GLU A 63 -3.15 -3.95 -5.42
N LYS A 64 -3.90 -3.37 -6.34
CA LYS A 64 -3.37 -2.74 -7.55
C LYS A 64 -3.36 -1.23 -7.37
N ARG A 65 -2.24 -0.59 -7.72
CA ARG A 65 -2.16 0.87 -7.83
C ARG A 65 -2.57 1.24 -9.24
N ARG A 66 -3.60 2.08 -9.35
CA ARG A 66 -4.11 2.55 -10.64
C ARG A 66 -4.51 4.01 -10.51
N ILE A 67 -4.08 4.80 -11.47
CA ILE A 67 -4.53 6.18 -11.70
C ILE A 67 -5.02 6.20 -13.15
N PRO A 68 -6.33 5.98 -13.38
CA PRO A 68 -6.87 5.98 -14.73
C PRO A 68 -6.67 7.34 -15.38
N VAL A 69 -6.26 7.33 -16.65
CA VAL A 69 -6.08 8.52 -17.47
C VAL A 69 -6.74 8.30 -18.83
N THR A 70 -7.41 9.30 -19.38
CA THR A 70 -7.92 9.23 -20.75
C THR A 70 -6.75 9.41 -21.72
N LEU A 71 -6.88 8.92 -22.95
CA LEU A 71 -5.80 9.02 -23.94
C LEU A 71 -5.35 10.47 -24.18
N GLN A 72 -6.28 11.43 -24.11
CA GLN A 72 -5.99 12.86 -24.29
C GLN A 72 -5.19 13.46 -23.12
N GLN A 73 -5.23 12.84 -21.94
CA GLN A 73 -4.42 13.24 -20.78
C GLN A 73 -2.99 12.68 -20.84
N ILE A 74 -2.74 11.69 -21.71
CA ILE A 74 -1.43 11.07 -21.86
C ILE A 74 -0.59 11.93 -22.82
N PRO A 75 0.65 12.32 -22.44
CA PRO A 75 1.54 13.02 -23.36
C PRO A 75 1.71 12.27 -24.69
N PRO A 76 1.60 12.94 -25.85
CA PRO A 76 1.76 12.30 -27.16
C PRO A 76 3.09 11.55 -27.30
N GLU A 77 4.15 12.05 -26.68
CA GLU A 77 5.49 11.46 -26.67
C GLU A 77 5.49 10.11 -25.94
N LEU A 78 4.74 9.98 -24.85
CA LEU A 78 4.61 8.73 -24.12
C LEU A 78 3.85 7.69 -24.95
N VAL A 79 2.76 8.08 -25.59
CA VAL A 79 2.02 7.23 -26.54
C VAL A 79 2.96 6.72 -27.64
N LYS A 80 3.70 7.64 -28.26
CA LYS A 80 4.70 7.33 -29.30
C LYS A 80 5.81 6.41 -28.79
N ALA A 81 6.25 6.55 -27.54
CA ALA A 81 7.27 5.68 -26.94
C ALA A 81 6.81 4.22 -26.84
N PHE A 82 5.55 4.00 -26.44
CA PHE A 82 4.96 2.66 -26.42
C PHE A 82 4.79 2.10 -27.84
N ILE A 83 4.27 2.88 -28.78
CA ILE A 83 4.11 2.48 -30.18
C ILE A 83 5.46 2.09 -30.79
N ALA A 84 6.48 2.96 -30.70
CA ALA A 84 7.81 2.69 -31.26
C ALA A 84 8.49 1.44 -30.69
N THR A 85 8.19 1.10 -29.44
CA THR A 85 8.87 0.00 -28.72
C THR A 85 8.13 -1.33 -28.85
N GLU A 86 6.80 -1.31 -28.74
CA GLU A 86 5.97 -2.51 -28.66
C GLU A 86 5.32 -2.87 -30.00
N ASP A 87 4.92 -1.89 -30.81
CA ASP A 87 4.17 -2.11 -32.05
C ASP A 87 4.22 -0.88 -32.99
N SER A 88 5.32 -0.68 -33.74
CA SER A 88 5.53 0.56 -34.50
C SER A 88 4.53 0.80 -35.64
N ARG A 89 3.80 -0.24 -36.05
CA ARG A 89 2.75 -0.16 -37.08
C ARG A 89 1.36 -0.39 -36.50
N PHE A 90 1.18 -0.07 -35.22
CA PHE A 90 -0.08 -0.27 -34.50
C PHE A 90 -1.31 0.25 -35.27
N TYR A 91 -1.22 1.39 -35.95
CA TYR A 91 -2.34 1.95 -36.71
C TYR A 91 -2.52 1.36 -38.12
N GLU A 92 -1.58 0.55 -38.62
CA GLU A 92 -1.59 0.04 -40.00
C GLU A 92 -2.13 -1.39 -40.13
N HIS A 93 -2.20 -2.15 -39.04
CA HIS A 93 -2.66 -3.54 -39.04
C HIS A 93 -3.98 -3.73 -38.30
N HIS A 94 -4.61 -4.90 -38.48
CA HIS A 94 -5.88 -5.25 -37.84
C HIS A 94 -5.74 -6.45 -36.90
N GLY A 95 -5.36 -6.18 -35.65
CA GLY A 95 -5.22 -7.14 -34.55
C GLY A 95 -3.91 -7.91 -34.54
N VAL A 96 -3.48 -8.40 -35.70
CA VAL A 96 -2.21 -9.11 -35.89
C VAL A 96 -1.40 -8.39 -36.96
N ASP A 97 -0.07 -8.39 -36.81
CA ASP A 97 0.84 -7.83 -37.80
C ASP A 97 1.61 -8.92 -38.58
N PRO A 98 1.13 -9.36 -39.77
CA PRO A 98 1.80 -10.38 -40.57
C PRO A 98 3.21 -9.95 -41.04
N VAL A 99 3.37 -8.68 -41.41
CA VAL A 99 4.65 -8.16 -41.90
C VAL A 99 5.64 -8.03 -40.73
N GLY A 100 5.17 -7.70 -39.52
CA GLY A 100 5.98 -7.68 -38.30
C GLY A 100 6.40 -9.08 -37.85
N ILE A 101 5.50 -10.06 -37.97
CA ILE A 101 5.80 -11.48 -37.72
C ILE A 101 6.87 -11.97 -38.70
N PHE A 102 6.72 -11.69 -40.00
CA PHE A 102 7.70 -12.12 -41.01
C PHE A 102 9.06 -11.46 -40.78
N ARG A 103 9.09 -10.17 -40.45
CA ARG A 103 10.32 -9.43 -40.10
C ARG A 103 11.00 -10.01 -38.86
N ALA A 104 10.24 -10.33 -37.82
CA ALA A 104 10.78 -10.93 -36.60
C ALA A 104 11.34 -12.34 -36.88
N ALA A 105 10.65 -13.13 -37.72
CA ALA A 105 11.09 -14.47 -38.12
C ALA A 105 12.37 -14.43 -38.97
N SER A 106 12.47 -13.50 -39.93
CA SER A 106 13.68 -13.33 -40.75
C SER A 106 14.88 -12.93 -39.88
N VAL A 107 14.70 -11.96 -38.98
CA VAL A 107 15.75 -11.54 -38.04
C VAL A 107 16.17 -12.70 -37.14
N ALA A 108 15.24 -13.50 -36.62
CA ALA A 108 15.56 -14.66 -35.78
C ALA A 108 16.34 -15.74 -36.55
N MET A 109 15.99 -16.00 -37.82
CA MET A 109 16.72 -16.95 -38.68
C MET A 109 18.15 -16.49 -38.98
N PHE A 110 18.38 -15.21 -39.23
CA PHE A 110 19.72 -14.70 -39.57
C PHE A 110 20.61 -14.41 -38.36
N SER A 111 20.04 -14.00 -37.22
CA SER A 111 20.81 -13.63 -36.01
C SER A 111 20.95 -14.75 -34.97
N GLY A 112 20.27 -15.89 -35.16
CA GLY A 112 20.28 -17.03 -34.24
C GLY A 112 19.57 -16.81 -32.90
N HIS A 113 19.09 -15.58 -32.63
CA HIS A 113 18.40 -15.22 -31.38
C HIS A 113 17.17 -14.37 -31.66
N ALA A 114 16.06 -14.65 -30.98
CA ALA A 114 14.84 -13.85 -31.07
C ALA A 114 15.00 -12.51 -30.32
N SER A 115 15.44 -11.46 -31.03
CA SER A 115 15.70 -10.14 -30.45
C SER A 115 14.49 -9.19 -30.44
N GLN A 116 13.51 -9.41 -31.32
CA GLN A 116 12.31 -8.58 -31.47
C GLN A 116 11.01 -9.32 -31.10
N GLY A 117 10.08 -8.62 -30.46
CA GLY A 117 8.75 -9.14 -30.13
C GLY A 117 7.84 -9.12 -31.35
N ALA A 118 7.20 -10.24 -31.68
CA ALA A 118 6.24 -10.35 -32.78
C ALA A 118 4.77 -10.09 -32.33
N SER A 119 4.56 -9.58 -31.11
CA SER A 119 3.20 -9.42 -30.55
C SER A 119 2.73 -7.97 -30.62
N THR A 120 1.57 -7.74 -31.21
CA THR A 120 0.93 -6.42 -31.31
C THR A 120 0.41 -5.93 -29.96
N ILE A 121 0.19 -4.62 -29.80
CA ILE A 121 -0.40 -4.06 -28.58
C ILE A 121 -1.76 -4.72 -28.29
N THR A 122 -2.59 -4.94 -29.30
CA THR A 122 -3.91 -5.59 -29.17
C THR A 122 -3.78 -7.05 -28.71
N GLN A 123 -2.78 -7.80 -29.18
CA GLN A 123 -2.51 -9.16 -28.67
C GLN A 123 -2.08 -9.14 -27.20
N GLN A 124 -1.27 -8.16 -26.81
CA GLN A 124 -0.88 -7.99 -25.42
C GLN A 124 -2.08 -7.61 -24.53
N LEU A 125 -2.97 -6.75 -25.03
CA LEU A 125 -4.23 -6.40 -24.37
C LEU A 125 -5.10 -7.65 -24.15
N ALA A 126 -5.32 -8.43 -25.20
CA ALA A 126 -6.06 -9.70 -25.13
C ALA A 126 -5.49 -10.64 -24.08
N ARG A 127 -4.15 -10.81 -24.07
CA ARG A 127 -3.45 -11.62 -23.08
C ARG A 127 -3.70 -11.11 -21.65
N ASN A 128 -3.63 -9.81 -21.42
CA ASN A 128 -3.72 -9.21 -20.10
C ASN A 128 -5.14 -9.18 -19.52
N PHE A 129 -6.17 -9.32 -20.35
CA PHE A 129 -7.58 -9.34 -19.94
C PHE A 129 -8.18 -10.74 -19.83
N PHE A 130 -7.85 -11.62 -20.77
CA PHE A 130 -8.66 -12.84 -21.00
C PHE A 130 -7.91 -14.16 -20.83
N LEU A 131 -6.58 -14.15 -20.89
CA LEU A 131 -5.80 -15.38 -20.98
C LEU A 131 -4.92 -15.60 -19.75
N SER A 132 -4.67 -16.86 -19.45
CA SER A 132 -3.74 -17.25 -18.39
C SER A 132 -2.28 -16.95 -18.78
N PRO A 133 -1.35 -16.85 -17.81
CA PRO A 133 0.07 -16.56 -18.07
C PRO A 133 0.85 -17.69 -18.80
N GLU A 134 0.26 -18.85 -19.02
CA GLU A 134 0.94 -20.07 -19.49
C GLU A 134 1.49 -19.97 -20.92
N LYS A 135 2.79 -20.14 -21.13
CA LYS A 135 3.43 -19.96 -22.45
C LYS A 135 3.22 -21.12 -23.43
N THR A 136 1.98 -21.37 -23.88
CA THR A 136 1.66 -22.37 -24.90
C THR A 136 1.43 -21.76 -26.29
N LEU A 137 1.68 -22.54 -27.36
CA LEU A 137 1.36 -22.14 -28.74
C LEU A 137 -0.14 -21.92 -28.93
N MET A 138 -0.96 -22.77 -28.30
CA MET A 138 -2.42 -22.64 -28.34
C MET A 138 -2.90 -21.32 -27.73
N ARG A 139 -2.34 -20.89 -26.60
CA ARG A 139 -2.63 -19.57 -26.04
C ARG A 139 -2.25 -18.45 -27.03
N LYS A 140 -1.13 -18.58 -27.74
CA LYS A 140 -0.70 -17.56 -28.72
C LYS A 140 -1.67 -17.44 -29.91
N ILE A 141 -2.24 -18.56 -30.35
CA ILE A 141 -3.31 -18.59 -31.36
C ILE A 141 -4.58 -17.92 -30.82
N LYS A 142 -4.98 -18.22 -29.57
CA LYS A 142 -6.10 -17.54 -28.90
C LYS A 142 -5.89 -16.03 -28.78
N GLU A 143 -4.68 -15.57 -28.46
CA GLU A 143 -4.32 -14.13 -28.46
C GLU A 143 -4.58 -13.48 -29.82
N ALA A 144 -4.16 -14.13 -30.91
CA ALA A 144 -4.30 -13.58 -32.26
C ALA A 144 -5.78 -13.43 -32.66
N PHE A 145 -6.61 -14.45 -32.42
CA PHE A 145 -8.03 -14.38 -32.72
C PHE A 145 -8.78 -13.38 -31.82
N LEU A 146 -8.45 -13.32 -30.53
CA LEU A 146 -9.01 -12.31 -29.64
C LEU A 146 -8.62 -10.91 -30.08
N ALA A 147 -7.37 -10.68 -30.48
CA ALA A 147 -6.92 -9.37 -30.97
C ALA A 147 -7.74 -8.91 -32.17
N ILE A 148 -7.97 -9.78 -33.17
CA ILE A 148 -8.81 -9.46 -34.32
C ILE A 148 -10.24 -9.07 -33.88
N ARG A 149 -10.83 -9.83 -32.95
CA ARG A 149 -12.19 -9.56 -32.47
C ARG A 149 -12.28 -8.27 -31.62
N ILE A 150 -11.22 -7.93 -30.89
CA ILE A 150 -11.14 -6.66 -30.15
C ILE A 150 -11.14 -5.48 -31.13
N GLU A 151 -10.35 -5.53 -32.20
CA GLU A 151 -10.30 -4.42 -33.18
C GLU A 151 -11.54 -4.29 -34.06
N GLN A 152 -12.39 -5.33 -34.11
CA GLN A 152 -13.71 -5.23 -34.73
C GLN A 152 -14.71 -4.49 -33.84
N LEU A 153 -14.47 -4.42 -32.53
CA LEU A 153 -15.38 -3.83 -31.54
C LEU A 153 -14.94 -2.47 -31.02
N LEU A 154 -13.63 -2.25 -30.93
CA LEU A 154 -12.99 -1.05 -30.40
C LEU A 154 -12.08 -0.43 -31.46
N ASN A 155 -12.03 0.90 -31.50
CA ASN A 155 -11.08 1.62 -32.33
C ASN A 155 -9.67 1.61 -31.71
N LYS A 156 -8.66 2.02 -32.49
CA LYS A 156 -7.25 1.99 -32.09
C LYS A 156 -6.97 2.84 -30.84
N ASP A 157 -7.64 3.98 -30.71
CA ASP A 157 -7.46 4.88 -29.58
C ASP A 157 -8.03 4.26 -28.28
N GLU A 158 -9.21 3.64 -28.35
CA GLU A 158 -9.82 2.90 -27.24
C GLU A 158 -8.92 1.72 -26.79
N ILE A 159 -8.37 0.97 -27.75
CA ILE A 159 -7.44 -0.14 -27.47
C ILE A 159 -6.20 0.38 -26.75
N LEU A 160 -5.64 1.47 -27.25
CA LEU A 160 -4.43 2.07 -26.69
C LEU A 160 -4.70 2.63 -25.28
N GLU A 161 -5.81 3.32 -25.07
CA GLU A 161 -6.23 3.80 -23.75
C GLU A 161 -6.37 2.65 -22.74
N LEU A 162 -7.08 1.58 -23.11
CA LEU A 162 -7.23 0.40 -22.26
C LEU A 162 -5.90 -0.27 -21.97
N TYR A 163 -5.04 -0.40 -22.98
CA TYR A 163 -3.71 -0.99 -22.83
C TYR A 163 -2.84 -0.19 -21.86
N LEU A 164 -2.73 1.12 -22.08
CA LEU A 164 -1.92 2.03 -21.28
C LEU A 164 -2.44 2.15 -19.84
N ASN A 165 -3.72 1.92 -19.59
CA ASN A 165 -4.27 1.86 -18.24
C ASN A 165 -4.18 0.47 -17.59
N LYS A 166 -4.13 -0.63 -18.37
CA LYS A 166 -4.12 -2.01 -17.84
C LYS A 166 -2.73 -2.53 -17.55
N ILE A 167 -1.73 -2.16 -18.34
CA ILE A 167 -0.43 -2.82 -18.36
C ILE A 167 0.28 -2.81 -17.00
N TYR A 168 0.83 -3.94 -16.58
CA TYR A 168 1.61 -4.04 -15.36
C TYR A 168 3.03 -3.48 -15.58
N LEU A 169 3.41 -2.49 -14.78
CA LEU A 169 4.67 -1.76 -14.93
C LEU A 169 5.57 -1.89 -13.68
N GLY A 170 5.37 -2.92 -12.85
CA GLY A 170 6.19 -3.18 -11.65
C GLY A 170 5.70 -2.43 -10.40
N TYR A 171 6.18 -2.82 -9.21
CA TYR A 171 5.83 -2.20 -7.91
C TYR A 171 4.32 -1.97 -7.69
N ARG A 172 3.50 -2.94 -8.13
CA ARG A 172 2.02 -2.88 -8.07
C ARG A 172 1.41 -1.74 -8.91
N ALA A 173 2.17 -1.04 -9.74
CA ALA A 173 1.68 -0.03 -10.68
C ALA A 173 1.06 -0.72 -11.90
N TYR A 174 -0.24 -0.47 -12.11
CA TYR A 174 -0.98 -0.88 -13.29
C TYR A 174 -1.40 0.38 -14.04
N GLY A 175 -0.87 0.51 -15.24
CA GLY A 175 -1.06 1.64 -16.13
C GLY A 175 -0.06 2.78 -15.93
N VAL A 176 0.07 3.60 -16.98
CA VAL A 176 1.09 4.65 -17.08
C VAL A 176 0.93 5.76 -16.04
N GLY A 177 -0.30 6.14 -15.69
CA GLY A 177 -0.55 7.14 -14.64
C GLY A 177 -0.05 6.66 -13.27
N ALA A 178 -0.26 5.38 -12.93
CA ALA A 178 0.25 4.82 -11.70
C ALA A 178 1.78 4.70 -11.71
N ALA A 179 2.39 4.36 -12.85
CA ALA A 179 3.84 4.27 -12.97
C ALA A 179 4.53 5.63 -12.82
N ALA A 180 3.98 6.69 -13.42
CA ALA A 180 4.47 8.06 -13.26
C ALA A 180 4.55 8.45 -11.78
N GLN A 181 3.46 8.22 -11.05
CA GLN A 181 3.40 8.51 -9.62
C GLN A 181 4.34 7.62 -8.80
N VAL A 182 4.44 6.31 -9.10
CA VAL A 182 5.23 5.36 -8.30
C VAL A 182 6.73 5.55 -8.45
N TYR A 183 7.22 5.85 -9.66
CA TYR A 183 8.65 5.96 -9.93
C TYR A 183 9.20 7.38 -9.80
N PHE A 184 8.42 8.39 -10.21
CA PHE A 184 8.90 9.77 -10.30
C PHE A 184 8.13 10.73 -9.38
N GLY A 185 7.04 10.28 -8.77
CA GLY A 185 6.24 11.13 -7.88
C GLY A 185 5.48 12.24 -8.61
N LYS A 186 5.41 12.19 -9.95
CA LYS A 186 4.89 13.22 -10.84
C LYS A 186 3.56 12.79 -11.47
N PRO A 187 2.67 13.75 -11.79
CA PRO A 187 1.59 13.50 -12.74
C PRO A 187 2.16 13.24 -14.15
N ILE A 188 1.38 12.55 -14.98
CA ILE A 188 1.86 12.01 -16.26
C ILE A 188 2.29 13.10 -17.26
N ASP A 189 1.67 14.29 -17.17
CA ASP A 189 1.91 15.48 -17.99
C ASP A 189 3.21 16.22 -17.63
N GLN A 190 3.83 15.90 -16.48
CA GLN A 190 5.08 16.49 -16.01
C GLN A 190 6.30 15.58 -16.22
N LEU A 191 6.12 14.45 -16.89
CA LEU A 191 7.22 13.55 -17.19
C LEU A 191 8.15 14.14 -18.26
N THR A 192 9.45 13.91 -18.12
CA THR A 192 10.41 14.18 -19.20
C THR A 192 10.38 13.07 -20.25
N LEU A 193 10.92 13.33 -21.44
CA LEU A 193 11.06 12.31 -22.48
C LEU A 193 11.88 11.10 -21.98
N SER A 194 12.89 11.33 -21.13
CA SER A 194 13.70 10.29 -20.51
C SER A 194 12.86 9.39 -19.60
N GLU A 195 12.04 10.00 -18.72
CA GLU A 195 11.14 9.29 -17.81
C GLU A 195 10.04 8.52 -18.56
N MET A 196 9.46 9.12 -19.61
CA MET A 196 8.50 8.46 -20.49
C MET A 196 9.11 7.21 -21.15
N ALA A 197 10.35 7.31 -21.64
CA ALA A 197 11.07 6.20 -22.24
C ALA A 197 11.41 5.08 -21.23
N VAL A 198 11.65 5.42 -19.95
CA VAL A 198 11.77 4.42 -18.88
C VAL A 198 10.46 3.66 -18.75
N ILE A 199 9.33 4.36 -18.59
CA ILE A 199 8.00 3.74 -18.40
C ILE A 199 7.64 2.84 -19.58
N ALA A 200 7.81 3.31 -20.81
CA ALA A 200 7.55 2.55 -22.03
C ALA A 200 8.49 1.34 -22.21
N GLY A 201 9.63 1.32 -21.52
CA GLY A 201 10.59 0.21 -21.54
C GLY A 201 10.23 -0.96 -20.63
N LEU A 202 9.40 -0.71 -19.60
CA LEU A 202 9.03 -1.68 -18.56
C LEU A 202 8.18 -2.88 -19.03
N PRO A 203 7.21 -2.76 -19.96
CA PRO A 203 6.34 -3.86 -20.42
C PRO A 203 7.05 -5.19 -20.67
N LYS A 204 8.22 -5.15 -21.30
CA LYS A 204 8.99 -6.34 -21.69
C LYS A 204 9.45 -7.17 -20.49
N ALA A 205 9.86 -6.52 -19.40
CA ALA A 205 10.27 -7.19 -18.17
C ALA A 205 10.15 -6.22 -16.97
N PRO A 206 8.93 -6.04 -16.41
CA PRO A 206 8.67 -4.97 -15.44
C PRO A 206 9.44 -5.08 -14.11
N SER A 207 9.95 -6.28 -13.79
CA SER A 207 10.81 -6.51 -12.63
C SER A 207 12.30 -6.30 -12.95
N THR A 208 12.76 -6.74 -14.12
CA THR A 208 14.18 -6.74 -14.50
C THR A 208 14.68 -5.38 -14.96
N PHE A 209 13.86 -4.65 -15.71
CA PHE A 209 14.15 -3.29 -16.18
C PHE A 209 13.65 -2.21 -15.23
N ASN A 210 13.27 -2.60 -14.01
CA ASN A 210 12.74 -1.69 -13.04
C ASN A 210 13.84 -0.77 -12.50
N PRO A 211 13.68 0.56 -12.53
CA PRO A 211 14.72 1.47 -12.07
C PRO A 211 14.97 1.39 -10.55
N LEU A 212 14.00 0.93 -9.76
CA LEU A 212 14.15 0.71 -8.32
C LEU A 212 14.87 -0.61 -7.99
N TYR A 213 14.93 -1.54 -8.94
CA TYR A 213 15.64 -2.81 -8.79
C TYR A 213 17.06 -2.73 -9.37
N SER A 214 17.20 -2.18 -10.57
CA SER A 214 18.49 -2.05 -11.26
C SER A 214 18.48 -0.83 -12.17
N MET A 215 19.16 0.23 -11.71
CA MET A 215 19.29 1.48 -12.46
C MET A 215 19.99 1.26 -13.81
N ASP A 216 21.07 0.48 -13.85
CA ASP A 216 21.82 0.21 -15.09
C ASP A 216 20.96 -0.46 -16.17
N ARG A 217 20.16 -1.47 -15.77
CA ARG A 217 19.27 -2.18 -16.70
C ARG A 217 18.13 -1.28 -17.19
N ALA A 218 17.60 -0.43 -16.31
CA ALA A 218 16.60 0.56 -16.68
C ALA A 218 17.17 1.58 -17.67
N THR A 219 18.36 2.12 -17.42
CA THR A 219 19.08 3.05 -18.32
C THR A 219 19.32 2.45 -19.69
N ALA A 220 19.84 1.22 -19.75
CA ALA A 220 20.06 0.52 -21.01
C ALA A 220 18.75 0.32 -21.78
N ARG A 221 17.68 -0.07 -21.08
CA ARG A 221 16.36 -0.28 -21.69
C ARG A 221 15.74 1.03 -22.19
N ARG A 222 15.81 2.10 -21.41
CA ARG A 222 15.38 3.45 -21.80
C ARG A 222 16.08 3.92 -23.08
N ASN A 223 17.40 3.73 -23.18
CA ASN A 223 18.15 4.13 -24.36
C ASN A 223 17.71 3.36 -25.62
N VAL A 224 17.32 2.08 -25.48
CA VAL A 224 16.71 1.31 -26.58
C VAL A 224 15.37 1.92 -27.00
N VAL A 225 14.53 2.34 -26.04
CA VAL A 225 13.24 3.01 -26.35
C VAL A 225 13.47 4.32 -27.08
N LEU A 226 14.36 5.18 -26.57
CA LEU A 226 14.72 6.45 -27.23
C LEU A 226 15.25 6.22 -28.65
N SER A 227 16.10 5.21 -28.84
CA SER A 227 16.63 4.87 -30.17
C SER A 227 15.54 4.41 -31.13
N ARG A 228 14.54 3.68 -30.65
CA ARG A 228 13.36 3.30 -31.44
C ARG A 228 12.52 4.52 -31.82
N MET A 229 12.25 5.41 -30.87
CA MET A 229 11.51 6.65 -31.14
C MET A 229 12.21 7.52 -32.19
N LEU A 230 13.54 7.59 -32.15
CA LEU A 230 14.33 8.29 -33.17
C LEU A 230 14.21 7.60 -34.54
N SER A 231 14.32 6.27 -34.61
CA SER A 231 14.24 5.53 -35.88
C SER A 231 12.86 5.60 -36.55
N GLU A 232 11.80 5.73 -35.75
CA GLU A 232 10.42 5.92 -36.22
C GLU A 232 10.08 7.40 -36.49
N GLY A 233 11.03 8.32 -36.30
CA GLY A 233 10.86 9.76 -36.56
C GLY A 233 9.98 10.50 -35.55
N TYR A 234 9.74 9.92 -34.36
CA TYR A 234 8.92 10.54 -33.32
C TYR A 234 9.64 11.61 -32.51
N ILE A 235 10.97 11.57 -32.50
CA ILE A 235 11.84 12.55 -31.84
C ILE A 235 13.00 12.92 -32.76
N THR A 236 13.56 14.10 -32.56
CA THR A 236 14.75 14.57 -33.26
C THR A 236 16.04 14.01 -32.64
N GLN A 237 17.15 14.07 -33.37
CA GLN A 237 18.46 13.70 -32.84
C GLN A 237 18.84 14.49 -31.58
N ALA A 238 18.54 15.79 -31.54
CA ALA A 238 18.80 16.64 -30.39
C ALA A 238 18.02 16.18 -29.14
N GLN A 239 16.72 15.88 -29.29
CA GLN A 239 15.89 15.35 -28.19
C GLN A 239 16.37 13.97 -27.73
N TYR A 240 16.84 13.13 -28.65
CA TYR A 240 17.43 11.83 -28.32
C TYR A 240 18.68 11.99 -27.45
N ASP A 241 19.61 12.86 -27.85
CA ASP A 241 20.87 13.08 -27.13
C ASP A 241 20.62 13.72 -25.75
N GLU A 242 19.71 14.70 -25.67
CA GLU A 242 19.28 15.32 -24.41
C GLU A 242 18.68 14.29 -23.45
N ALA A 243 17.62 13.58 -23.85
CA ALA A 243 16.92 12.62 -22.99
C ALA A 243 17.80 11.43 -22.60
N ARG A 244 18.76 11.04 -23.46
CA ARG A 244 19.73 9.99 -23.16
C ARG A 244 20.76 10.42 -22.11
N SER A 245 21.15 11.69 -22.12
CA SER A 245 22.11 12.26 -21.17
C SER A 245 21.50 12.54 -19.79
N GLU A 246 20.18 12.72 -19.73
CA GLU A 246 19.43 12.96 -18.49
C GLU A 246 19.60 11.78 -17.50
N PRO A 247 19.99 12.03 -16.24
CA PRO A 247 20.06 10.98 -15.22
C PRO A 247 18.66 10.52 -14.81
N ILE A 248 18.47 9.22 -14.62
CA ILE A 248 17.19 8.67 -14.13
C ILE A 248 17.12 8.86 -12.62
N ASP A 249 16.34 9.84 -12.16
CA ASP A 249 16.00 10.02 -10.74
C ASP A 249 14.69 9.30 -10.39
N ALA A 250 14.77 7.97 -10.25
CA ALA A 250 13.62 7.15 -9.86
C ALA A 250 13.74 6.71 -8.40
N SER A 251 12.71 7.01 -7.61
CA SER A 251 12.59 6.55 -6.23
C SER A 251 11.17 6.06 -5.94
N TYR A 252 11.01 5.23 -4.90
CA TYR A 252 9.70 4.67 -4.61
C TYR A 252 8.80 5.71 -3.93
N HIS A 253 7.75 6.10 -4.63
CA HIS A 253 6.77 7.06 -4.15
C HIS A 253 5.48 6.34 -3.72
N ALA A 254 5.24 6.33 -2.41
CA ALA A 254 3.95 5.90 -1.86
C ALA A 254 2.96 7.08 -1.86
N PRO A 255 1.64 6.81 -1.92
CA PRO A 255 0.63 7.82 -1.62
C PRO A 255 0.93 8.50 -0.28
N LYS A 256 1.05 9.82 -0.29
CA LYS A 256 1.32 10.59 0.93
C LYS A 256 0.08 10.58 1.82
N ILE A 257 0.10 9.75 2.85
CA ILE A 257 -0.92 9.77 3.90
C ILE A 257 -0.72 11.04 4.73
N ALA A 258 -1.75 11.88 4.75
CA ALA A 258 -1.70 13.23 5.30
C ALA A 258 -1.59 13.24 6.84
N PHE A 259 -2.22 12.26 7.51
CA PHE A 259 -2.04 11.97 8.92
C PHE A 259 -2.57 10.56 9.23
N SER A 260 -2.11 9.98 10.35
CA SER A 260 -2.45 8.61 10.75
C SER A 260 -3.78 8.58 11.53
N ALA A 261 -4.72 7.72 11.10
CA ALA A 261 -5.99 7.47 11.77
C ALA A 261 -6.39 5.97 11.69
N PRO A 262 -5.51 5.03 12.07
CA PRO A 262 -5.59 3.64 11.62
C PRO A 262 -6.82 2.90 12.12
N TYR A 263 -7.29 3.16 13.34
CA TYR A 263 -8.52 2.57 13.88
C TYR A 263 -9.76 3.03 13.10
N LEU A 264 -9.83 4.31 12.74
CA LEU A 264 -10.93 4.84 11.94
C LEU A 264 -10.85 4.32 10.51
N SER A 265 -9.67 4.33 9.90
CA SER A 265 -9.48 3.81 8.54
C SER A 265 -9.85 2.34 8.43
N GLU A 266 -9.50 1.52 9.44
CA GLU A 266 -9.90 0.11 9.49
C GLU A 266 -11.42 -0.04 9.69
N MET A 267 -12.04 0.80 10.52
CA MET A 267 -13.50 0.83 10.67
C MET A 267 -14.19 1.19 9.35
N VAL A 268 -13.67 2.18 8.60
CA VAL A 268 -14.17 2.52 7.26
C VAL A 268 -13.99 1.35 6.29
N ARG A 269 -12.83 0.68 6.31
CA ARG A 269 -12.58 -0.49 5.46
C ARG A 269 -13.60 -1.60 5.73
N GLN A 270 -13.83 -1.93 7.01
CA GLN A 270 -14.82 -2.93 7.41
C GLN A 270 -16.22 -2.54 6.95
N GLU A 271 -16.62 -1.29 7.15
CA GLU A 271 -17.94 -0.80 6.76
C GLU A 271 -18.15 -0.85 5.23
N MET A 272 -17.12 -0.49 4.46
CA MET A 272 -17.17 -0.55 3.00
C MET A 272 -17.28 -1.98 2.49
N VAL A 273 -16.55 -2.93 3.09
CA VAL A 273 -16.69 -4.35 2.76
C VAL A 273 -18.07 -4.88 3.17
N ASN A 274 -18.60 -4.47 4.31
CA ASN A 274 -19.94 -4.89 4.74
C ASN A 274 -21.05 -4.39 3.78
N ARG A 275 -20.90 -3.19 3.21
CA ARG A 275 -21.91 -2.58 2.32
C ARG A 275 -21.77 -3.02 0.86
N TYR A 276 -20.54 -3.15 0.37
CA TYR A 276 -20.25 -3.31 -1.06
C TYR A 276 -19.48 -4.61 -1.39
N GLY A 277 -19.18 -5.43 -0.38
CA GLY A 277 -18.39 -6.65 -0.53
C GLY A 277 -16.91 -6.38 -0.81
N GLU A 278 -16.19 -7.42 -1.21
CA GLU A 278 -14.76 -7.34 -1.56
C GLU A 278 -14.49 -6.40 -2.76
N GLN A 279 -15.48 -6.16 -3.61
CA GLN A 279 -15.36 -5.21 -4.73
C GLN A 279 -15.10 -3.77 -4.26
N ALA A 280 -15.39 -3.45 -2.99
CA ALA A 280 -15.04 -2.18 -2.38
C ALA A 280 -13.55 -1.83 -2.56
N TYR A 281 -12.66 -2.82 -2.59
CA TYR A 281 -11.21 -2.62 -2.79
C TYR A 281 -10.80 -2.27 -4.21
N GLU A 282 -11.69 -2.46 -5.17
CA GLU A 282 -11.38 -2.43 -6.60
C GLU A 282 -12.25 -1.45 -7.40
N ASP A 283 -13.37 -1.01 -6.85
CA ASP A 283 -14.29 -0.09 -7.53
C ASP A 283 -13.89 1.40 -7.44
N GLY A 284 -12.76 1.72 -6.80
CA GLY A 284 -12.24 3.09 -6.72
C GLY A 284 -13.05 4.03 -5.84
N TYR A 285 -13.75 3.50 -4.84
CA TYR A 285 -14.52 4.32 -3.89
C TYR A 285 -13.64 5.39 -3.22
N ARG A 286 -14.17 6.61 -3.17
CA ARG A 286 -13.62 7.72 -2.38
C ARG A 286 -14.53 7.94 -1.18
N VAL A 287 -14.04 7.58 0.00
CA VAL A 287 -14.82 7.64 1.24
C VAL A 287 -14.40 8.86 2.03
N TYR A 288 -15.31 9.80 2.23
CA TYR A 288 -15.08 11.00 3.03
C TYR A 288 -15.59 10.77 4.46
N THR A 289 -14.69 10.90 5.42
CA THR A 289 -15.00 10.74 6.85
C THR A 289 -15.34 12.08 7.49
N THR A 290 -15.73 12.06 8.76
CA THR A 290 -16.10 13.25 9.54
C THR A 290 -14.98 13.80 10.42
N ILE A 291 -13.79 13.18 10.42
CA ILE A 291 -12.67 13.59 11.28
C ILE A 291 -11.80 14.66 10.61
N THR A 292 -11.11 15.46 11.43
CA THR A 292 -10.07 16.40 10.99
C THR A 292 -8.72 16.02 11.59
N ARG A 293 -7.61 16.44 10.95
CA ARG A 293 -6.24 16.18 11.44
C ARG A 293 -6.08 16.61 12.89
N LYS A 294 -6.49 17.85 13.19
CA LYS A 294 -6.33 18.49 14.51
C LYS A 294 -6.94 17.63 15.62
N ASN A 295 -8.22 17.25 15.46
CA ASN A 295 -8.95 16.53 16.49
C ASN A 295 -8.43 15.10 16.64
N GLN A 296 -8.14 14.42 15.53
CA GLN A 296 -7.65 13.05 15.56
C GLN A 296 -6.25 12.95 16.21
N GLN A 297 -5.33 13.86 15.88
CA GLN A 297 -3.99 13.87 16.48
C GLN A 297 -4.04 14.25 17.96
N ALA A 298 -4.88 15.23 18.34
CA ALA A 298 -5.07 15.60 19.74
C ALA A 298 -5.60 14.41 20.56
N ALA A 299 -6.60 13.69 20.05
CA ALA A 299 -7.14 12.50 20.69
C ALA A 299 -6.08 11.38 20.84
N GLN A 300 -5.31 11.12 19.78
CA GLN A 300 -4.25 10.10 19.81
C GLN A 300 -3.15 10.45 20.80
N GLN A 301 -2.75 11.72 20.86
CA GLN A 301 -1.75 12.19 21.83
C GLN A 301 -2.28 12.10 23.26
N ALA A 302 -3.54 12.50 23.48
CA ALA A 302 -4.18 12.43 24.80
C ALA A 302 -4.24 10.99 25.32
N VAL A 303 -4.68 10.03 24.50
CA VAL A 303 -4.72 8.61 24.89
C VAL A 303 -3.33 8.10 25.20
N ARG A 304 -2.34 8.35 24.34
CA ARG A 304 -0.96 7.88 24.53
C ARG A 304 -0.32 8.45 25.79
N ASN A 305 -0.44 9.77 26.01
CA ASN A 305 0.11 10.43 27.20
C ASN A 305 -0.52 9.86 28.47
N ASN A 306 -1.85 9.78 28.54
CA ASN A 306 -2.52 9.30 29.75
C ASN A 306 -2.23 7.82 30.04
N VAL A 307 -2.13 6.99 28.99
CA VAL A 307 -1.76 5.57 29.13
C VAL A 307 -0.32 5.44 29.63
N LEU A 308 0.62 6.20 29.06
CA LEU A 308 2.02 6.21 29.52
C LEU A 308 2.15 6.74 30.94
N ASP A 309 1.49 7.85 31.26
CA ASP A 309 1.54 8.44 32.59
C ASP A 309 0.94 7.50 33.64
N TYR A 310 -0.18 6.83 33.32
CA TYR A 310 -0.73 5.77 34.17
C TYR A 310 0.30 4.68 34.38
N ASP A 311 0.83 4.10 33.31
CA ASP A 311 1.75 2.97 33.36
C ASP A 311 3.05 3.30 34.12
N MET A 312 3.61 4.51 33.90
CA MET A 312 4.79 5.01 34.62
C MET A 312 4.54 5.21 36.12
N ARG A 313 3.33 5.60 36.52
CA ARG A 313 2.93 5.73 37.94
C ARG A 313 2.76 4.39 38.64
N HIS A 314 2.67 3.28 37.90
CA HIS A 314 2.64 1.91 38.46
C HIS A 314 4.04 1.28 38.51
N GLY A 315 4.99 1.79 37.73
CA GLY A 315 6.42 1.49 37.88
C GLY A 315 6.97 0.64 36.75
N TYR A 316 8.29 0.53 36.71
CA TYR A 316 9.02 -0.16 35.67
C TYR A 316 9.01 -1.68 35.89
N ARG A 317 8.55 -2.41 34.88
CA ARG A 317 8.47 -3.88 34.88
C ARG A 317 9.77 -4.56 34.46
N GLY A 318 10.76 -3.80 34.03
CA GLY A 318 12.04 -4.33 33.53
C GLY A 318 12.16 -4.25 32.01
N PRO A 319 13.30 -4.69 31.46
CA PRO A 319 13.56 -4.63 30.02
C PRO A 319 12.65 -5.59 29.25
N ALA A 320 12.42 -5.28 27.98
CA ALA A 320 11.61 -6.12 27.09
C ALA A 320 12.29 -7.48 26.82
N SER A 321 13.62 -7.50 26.74
CA SER A 321 14.42 -8.72 26.65
C SER A 321 15.86 -8.47 27.14
N VAL A 322 16.62 -9.54 27.37
CA VAL A 322 18.04 -9.48 27.70
C VAL A 322 18.80 -10.28 26.65
N LEU A 323 19.61 -9.60 25.83
CA LEU A 323 20.33 -10.18 24.69
C LEU A 323 21.68 -10.79 25.08
N TRP A 324 22.35 -10.17 26.06
CA TRP A 324 23.53 -10.69 26.75
C TRP A 324 23.54 -10.16 28.19
N LYS A 325 24.29 -10.81 29.07
CA LYS A 325 24.45 -10.38 30.47
C LYS A 325 25.76 -9.62 30.66
N VAL A 326 25.82 -8.83 31.73
CA VAL A 326 27.06 -8.17 32.16
C VAL A 326 28.12 -9.24 32.42
N GLY A 327 29.27 -9.11 31.76
CA GLY A 327 30.37 -10.09 31.80
C GLY A 327 30.38 -11.09 30.64
N GLU A 328 29.32 -11.16 29.82
CA GLU A 328 29.32 -11.92 28.56
C GLU A 328 29.81 -11.05 27.39
N THR A 329 30.23 -11.71 26.30
CA THR A 329 30.63 -11.02 25.06
C THR A 329 29.44 -10.24 24.49
N PRO A 330 29.55 -8.90 24.34
CA PRO A 330 28.48 -8.10 23.75
C PRO A 330 28.18 -8.52 22.32
N TRP A 331 26.93 -8.35 21.90
CA TRP A 331 26.58 -8.55 20.50
C TRP A 331 27.21 -7.47 19.62
N GLU A 332 27.63 -7.85 18.42
CA GLU A 332 28.08 -6.89 17.41
C GLU A 332 26.95 -5.92 17.05
N THR A 333 27.32 -4.65 16.81
CA THR A 333 26.41 -3.57 16.42
C THR A 333 25.48 -3.96 15.29
N LYS A 334 26.01 -4.64 14.25
CA LYS A 334 25.21 -5.11 13.10
C LYS A 334 24.11 -6.07 13.54
N LYS A 335 24.44 -7.04 14.40
CA LYS A 335 23.48 -8.02 14.92
C LYS A 335 22.40 -7.36 15.79
N ILE A 336 22.77 -6.35 16.58
CA ILE A 336 21.83 -5.54 17.37
C ILE A 336 20.86 -4.80 16.45
N VAL A 337 21.39 -4.05 15.48
CA VAL A 337 20.59 -3.27 14.52
C VAL A 337 19.65 -4.19 13.73
N ASP A 338 20.13 -5.32 13.24
CA ASP A 338 19.31 -6.29 12.50
C ASP A 338 18.20 -6.88 13.40
N SER A 339 18.47 -7.06 14.69
CA SER A 339 17.44 -7.50 15.65
C SER A 339 16.36 -6.43 15.90
N LEU A 340 16.77 -5.17 16.05
CA LEU A 340 15.87 -4.04 16.29
C LEU A 340 15.03 -3.69 15.06
N LYS A 341 15.58 -3.80 13.85
CA LYS A 341 14.86 -3.58 12.59
C LYS A 341 13.70 -4.56 12.36
N ARG A 342 13.73 -5.73 13.00
CA ARG A 342 12.62 -6.69 12.97
C ARG A 342 11.47 -6.32 13.90
N GLN A 343 11.68 -5.38 14.83
CA GLN A 343 10.66 -4.92 15.75
C GLN A 343 10.05 -3.62 15.24
N SER A 344 8.72 -3.52 15.31
CA SER A 344 8.02 -2.26 15.03
C SER A 344 8.07 -1.37 16.26
N GLY A 345 8.30 -0.07 16.06
CA GLY A 345 8.02 0.93 17.09
C GLY A 345 6.52 1.02 17.38
N TYR A 346 6.16 1.41 18.61
CA TYR A 346 4.78 1.59 19.03
C TYR A 346 4.55 3.05 19.42
N GLY A 347 3.84 3.80 18.58
CA GLY A 347 3.62 5.22 18.80
C GLY A 347 4.92 6.00 19.05
N PRO A 348 5.11 6.63 20.22
CA PRO A 348 6.32 7.37 20.55
C PRO A 348 7.48 6.49 21.05
N LEU A 349 7.29 5.17 21.12
CA LEU A 349 8.26 4.23 21.68
C LEU A 349 9.14 3.62 20.59
N PHE A 350 10.45 3.79 20.77
CA PHE A 350 11.48 3.23 19.91
C PHE A 350 12.19 2.08 20.64
N PRO A 351 12.41 0.93 19.98
CA PRO A 351 13.17 -0.15 20.57
C PRO A 351 14.67 0.22 20.55
N ALA A 352 15.36 -0.04 21.66
CA ALA A 352 16.79 0.24 21.80
C ALA A 352 17.48 -0.87 22.60
N VAL A 353 18.79 -1.03 22.41
CA VAL A 353 19.60 -1.96 23.21
C VAL A 353 20.67 -1.19 23.94
N VAL A 354 20.74 -1.37 25.25
CA VAL A 354 21.75 -0.74 26.11
C VAL A 354 23.11 -1.38 25.82
N THR A 355 24.06 -0.59 25.32
CA THR A 355 25.43 -1.04 25.02
C THR A 355 26.35 -0.86 26.22
N SER A 356 26.13 0.19 27.02
CA SER A 356 26.84 0.45 28.27
C SER A 356 25.92 1.15 29.28
N ALA A 357 26.17 0.91 30.57
CA ALA A 357 25.46 1.58 31.65
C ALA A 357 26.41 1.79 32.85
N ASN A 358 26.47 3.01 33.35
CA ASN A 358 27.20 3.38 34.57
C ASN A 358 26.25 4.08 35.56
N ALA A 359 26.79 4.71 36.61
CA ALA A 359 25.95 5.33 37.62
C ALA A 359 25.25 6.61 37.15
N GLN A 360 25.82 7.31 36.16
CA GLN A 360 25.41 8.61 35.67
C GLN A 360 24.55 8.54 34.40
N GLU A 361 24.88 7.62 33.49
CA GLU A 361 24.18 7.45 32.22
C GLU A 361 24.21 6.00 31.70
N ALA A 362 23.33 5.73 30.74
CA ALA A 362 23.37 4.54 29.90
C ALA A 362 23.29 4.93 28.43
N VAL A 363 24.10 4.27 27.60
CA VAL A 363 24.09 4.45 26.15
C VAL A 363 23.28 3.33 25.53
N ALA A 364 22.32 3.66 24.68
CA ALA A 364 21.49 2.71 23.98
C ALA A 364 21.54 2.92 22.46
N LEU A 365 21.64 1.82 21.72
CA LEU A 365 21.67 1.81 20.25
C LEU A 365 20.24 1.65 19.71
N LEU A 366 19.86 2.50 18.76
CA LEU A 366 18.58 2.48 18.07
C LEU A 366 18.63 1.62 16.79
N ALA A 367 17.44 1.31 16.25
CA ALA A 367 17.29 0.53 15.02
C ALA A 367 17.92 1.18 13.77
N ASN A 368 18.12 2.50 13.77
CA ASN A 368 18.79 3.23 12.69
C ASN A 368 20.32 3.25 12.83
N GLY A 369 20.87 2.72 13.94
CA GLY A 369 22.30 2.73 14.24
C GLY A 369 22.75 3.92 15.08
N ASP A 370 21.87 4.88 15.36
CA ASP A 370 22.21 6.01 16.23
C ASP A 370 22.30 5.56 17.69
N SER A 371 23.17 6.22 18.45
CA SER A 371 23.28 6.03 19.89
C SER A 371 22.60 7.17 20.63
N VAL A 372 21.85 6.83 21.68
CA VAL A 372 21.17 7.80 22.56
C VAL A 372 21.65 7.62 23.99
N SER A 373 21.78 8.73 24.74
CA SER A 373 22.11 8.70 26.16
C SER A 373 20.85 8.83 27.02
N LEU A 374 20.74 7.96 28.01
CA LEU A 374 19.74 7.98 29.06
C LEU A 374 20.40 8.44 30.35
N THR A 375 20.09 9.65 30.78
CA THR A 375 20.57 10.21 32.05
C THR A 375 19.61 9.90 33.19
N MET A 376 19.99 10.30 34.41
CA MET A 376 19.13 10.15 35.59
C MET A 376 17.75 10.79 35.40
N GLU A 377 17.63 11.91 34.67
CA GLU A 377 16.34 12.54 34.36
C GLU A 377 15.40 11.57 33.64
N GLY A 378 15.92 10.84 32.63
CA GLY A 378 15.14 9.93 31.80
C GLY A 378 14.81 8.59 32.43
N VAL A 379 15.45 8.21 33.54
CA VAL A 379 15.24 6.92 34.22
C VAL A 379 14.68 7.06 35.64
N ARG A 380 14.65 8.26 36.22
CA ARG A 380 14.23 8.48 37.63
C ARG A 380 12.82 7.98 37.94
N TRP A 381 11.92 8.00 36.96
CA TRP A 381 10.55 7.51 37.12
C TRP A 381 10.49 5.99 37.34
N ALA A 382 11.49 5.25 36.88
CA ALA A 382 11.49 3.79 36.71
C ALA A 382 11.73 3.03 38.03
N ARG A 383 10.94 3.38 39.06
CA ARG A 383 10.79 2.59 40.27
C ARG A 383 10.28 1.21 39.92
N ARG A 384 10.90 0.15 40.44
CA ARG A 384 10.48 -1.24 40.19
C ARG A 384 9.00 -1.44 40.50
N PHE A 385 8.24 -2.02 39.56
CA PHE A 385 6.87 -2.47 39.78
C PHE A 385 6.83 -3.58 40.84
N ILE A 386 5.95 -3.47 41.84
CA ILE A 386 5.71 -4.53 42.84
C ILE A 386 4.25 -5.02 42.72
N SER A 387 3.28 -4.10 42.73
CA SER A 387 1.87 -4.38 42.52
C SER A 387 1.14 -3.13 42.00
N ASP A 388 -0.15 -3.25 41.67
CA ASP A 388 -0.96 -2.12 41.20
C ASP A 388 -1.08 -0.98 42.22
N THR A 389 -0.79 -1.25 43.49
CA THR A 389 -0.85 -0.25 44.57
C THR A 389 0.51 0.08 45.16
N GLN A 390 1.61 -0.52 44.67
CA GLN A 390 2.93 -0.39 45.29
C GLN A 390 4.09 -0.38 44.28
N GLN A 391 5.03 0.53 44.51
CA GLN A 391 6.29 0.65 43.79
C GLN A 391 7.49 0.45 44.71
N GLY A 392 8.62 0.04 44.14
CA GLY A 392 9.91 -0.01 44.81
C GLY A 392 10.52 1.37 45.08
N ALA A 393 11.71 1.35 45.68
CA ALA A 393 12.45 2.58 45.99
C ALA A 393 12.83 3.37 44.73
N THR A 394 12.91 4.69 44.86
CA THR A 394 13.41 5.58 43.81
C THR A 394 14.85 5.21 43.45
N PRO A 395 15.15 4.93 42.16
CA PRO A 395 16.52 4.67 41.72
C PRO A 395 17.46 5.81 42.10
N ARG A 396 18.73 5.50 42.40
CA ARG A 396 19.76 6.52 42.72
C ARG A 396 20.85 6.59 41.66
N LYS A 397 21.01 5.53 40.87
CA LYS A 397 21.96 5.42 39.76
C LYS A 397 21.26 4.91 38.52
N VAL A 398 21.77 5.28 37.33
CA VAL A 398 21.19 4.80 36.07
C VAL A 398 21.31 3.28 35.94
N ASN A 399 22.45 2.72 36.34
CA ASN A 399 22.65 1.28 36.37
C ASN A 399 21.86 0.53 37.46
N ASP A 400 21.13 1.20 38.36
CA ASP A 400 20.13 0.52 39.20
C ASP A 400 18.90 0.08 38.38
N VAL A 401 18.66 0.73 37.23
CA VAL A 401 17.46 0.56 36.40
C VAL A 401 17.73 -0.26 35.14
N VAL A 402 18.83 0.05 34.45
CA VAL A 402 19.19 -0.57 33.17
C VAL A 402 20.62 -1.10 33.16
N GLN A 403 20.85 -2.17 32.43
CA GLN A 403 22.15 -2.84 32.32
C GLN A 403 22.52 -3.09 30.87
N ALA A 404 23.82 -3.18 30.58
CA ALA A 404 24.29 -3.55 29.24
C ALA A 404 23.69 -4.89 28.80
N GLY A 405 23.29 -4.96 27.53
CA GLY A 405 22.64 -6.12 26.93
C GLY A 405 21.12 -6.17 27.07
N GLN A 406 20.52 -5.21 27.76
CA GLN A 406 19.06 -5.12 27.87
C GLN A 406 18.46 -4.44 26.64
N GLN A 407 17.42 -5.04 26.08
CA GLN A 407 16.53 -4.39 25.13
C GLN A 407 15.45 -3.63 25.89
N ILE A 408 15.37 -2.33 25.65
CA ILE A 408 14.45 -1.40 26.32
C ILE A 408 13.62 -0.63 25.31
N TRP A 409 12.60 0.08 25.80
CA TRP A 409 11.89 1.08 25.02
C TRP A 409 12.37 2.46 25.43
N VAL A 410 12.57 3.34 24.47
CA VAL A 410 12.94 4.75 24.72
C VAL A 410 11.97 5.67 24.00
N ARG A 411 11.78 6.87 24.54
CA ARG A 411 10.96 7.92 23.91
C ARG A 411 11.65 9.26 24.05
N LYS A 412 11.43 10.14 23.08
CA LYS A 412 11.94 11.51 23.12
C LYS A 412 10.98 12.41 23.93
N VAL A 413 11.52 13.21 24.83
CA VAL A 413 10.79 14.17 25.68
C VAL A 413 11.55 15.49 25.65
N GLY A 414 11.03 16.47 24.92
CA GLY A 414 11.80 17.66 24.56
C GLY A 414 13.04 17.25 23.76
N ASP A 415 14.23 17.64 24.22
CA ASP A 415 15.50 17.25 23.61
C ASP A 415 16.16 16.02 24.27
N SER A 416 15.59 15.53 25.37
CA SER A 416 16.13 14.40 26.14
C SER A 416 15.50 13.06 25.74
N TRP A 417 16.26 11.98 25.91
CA TRP A 417 15.77 10.62 25.75
C TRP A 417 15.42 10.02 27.12
N TRP A 418 14.24 9.44 27.22
CA TRP A 418 13.74 8.84 28.44
C TRP A 418 13.56 7.34 28.26
N LEU A 419 13.87 6.58 29.30
CA LEU A 419 13.44 5.18 29.40
C LEU A 419 11.91 5.16 29.38
N SER A 420 11.35 4.19 28.67
CA SER A 420 9.93 3.93 28.61
C SER A 420 9.70 2.43 28.69
N GLN A 421 8.43 2.04 28.79
CA GLN A 421 8.01 0.66 28.64
C GLN A 421 6.74 0.63 27.79
N LEU A 422 6.50 -0.51 27.13
CA LEU A 422 5.23 -0.74 26.45
C LEU A 422 4.14 -0.91 27.52
N PRO A 423 3.05 -0.13 27.50
CA PRO A 423 2.00 -0.22 28.51
C PRO A 423 1.21 -1.52 28.41
N ASP A 424 0.97 -2.18 29.56
CA ASP A 424 0.03 -3.31 29.66
C ASP A 424 -1.42 -2.83 29.70
N VAL A 425 -1.65 -1.67 30.34
CA VAL A 425 -2.95 -1.01 30.36
C VAL A 425 -3.29 -0.50 28.96
N ASN A 426 -4.58 -0.36 28.68
CA ASN A 426 -5.05 0.21 27.43
C ASN A 426 -6.18 1.20 27.67
N SER A 427 -6.42 2.07 26.70
CA SER A 427 -7.49 3.06 26.74
C SER A 427 -8.03 3.30 25.34
N ALA A 428 -9.25 3.81 25.28
CA ALA A 428 -9.89 4.22 24.03
C ALA A 428 -10.59 5.55 24.22
N LEU A 429 -10.74 6.27 23.12
CA LEU A 429 -11.42 7.56 23.07
C LEU A 429 -12.29 7.59 21.83
N VAL A 430 -13.55 7.99 22.02
CA VAL A 430 -14.45 8.38 20.94
C VAL A 430 -15.03 9.74 21.28
N SER A 431 -15.02 10.64 20.30
CA SER A 431 -15.67 11.94 20.38
C SER A 431 -16.68 12.03 19.24
N ILE A 432 -17.90 12.44 19.56
CA ILE A 432 -19.02 12.50 18.63
C ILE A 432 -19.70 13.88 18.69
N ASN A 433 -20.23 14.33 17.57
CA ASN A 433 -21.11 15.48 17.52
C ASN A 433 -22.49 15.09 18.08
N PRO A 434 -22.99 15.74 19.15
CA PRO A 434 -24.25 15.35 19.79
C PRO A 434 -25.50 15.64 18.94
N GLN A 435 -25.40 16.51 17.92
CA GLN A 435 -26.54 16.89 17.08
C GLN A 435 -26.81 15.89 15.95
N ASN A 436 -25.76 15.26 15.41
CA ASN A 436 -25.88 14.39 14.23
C ASN A 436 -25.13 13.05 14.34
N GLY A 437 -24.47 12.78 15.48
CA GLY A 437 -23.74 11.54 15.71
C GLY A 437 -22.41 11.41 14.95
N ALA A 438 -21.97 12.45 14.22
CA ALA A 438 -20.74 12.41 13.45
C ALA A 438 -19.51 12.18 14.36
N ILE A 439 -18.67 11.21 14.02
CA ILE A 439 -17.42 10.95 14.74
C ILE A 439 -16.44 12.11 14.48
N ILE A 440 -15.97 12.74 15.55
CA ILE A 440 -15.00 13.85 15.52
C ILE A 440 -13.56 13.32 15.64
N ALA A 441 -13.37 12.30 16.48
CA ALA A 441 -12.10 11.59 16.66
C ALA A 441 -12.36 10.19 17.20
N LEU A 442 -11.51 9.23 16.81
CA LEU A 442 -11.61 7.85 17.28
C LEU A 442 -10.21 7.23 17.49
N VAL A 443 -9.99 6.69 18.68
CA VAL A 443 -8.76 5.98 19.07
C VAL A 443 -9.16 4.70 19.78
N GLY A 444 -8.78 3.55 19.21
CA GLY A 444 -9.16 2.23 19.72
C GLY A 444 -8.15 1.59 20.67
N GLY A 445 -7.02 2.24 20.92
CA GLY A 445 -5.94 1.70 21.75
C GLY A 445 -4.68 2.59 21.77
N PHE A 446 -3.69 2.17 22.56
CA PHE A 446 -2.38 2.84 22.64
C PHE A 446 -1.66 2.94 21.28
N ASP A 447 -1.61 1.83 20.55
CA ASP A 447 -1.07 1.78 19.20
C ASP A 447 -1.72 0.67 18.36
N PHE A 448 -2.01 0.97 17.10
CA PHE A 448 -2.67 0.04 16.18
C PHE A 448 -1.79 -1.15 15.80
N ASN A 449 -0.47 -0.97 15.72
CA ASN A 449 0.46 -2.06 15.43
C ASN A 449 0.60 -3.01 16.62
N GLN A 450 0.36 -2.52 17.85
CA GLN A 450 0.29 -3.37 19.04
C GLN A 450 -0.99 -4.20 19.02
N SER A 451 -2.13 -3.58 18.69
CA SER A 451 -3.43 -4.24 18.68
C SER A 451 -4.39 -3.57 17.69
N LYS A 452 -4.80 -4.32 16.67
CA LYS A 452 -5.83 -3.90 15.71
C LYS A 452 -7.25 -3.88 16.30
N PHE A 453 -7.42 -4.39 17.51
CA PHE A 453 -8.72 -4.42 18.21
C PHE A 453 -9.13 -3.00 18.62
N ASN A 454 -10.25 -2.53 18.07
CA ASN A 454 -10.78 -1.20 18.31
C ASN A 454 -11.66 -1.20 19.56
N ARG A 455 -11.07 -0.84 20.71
CA ARG A 455 -11.79 -0.83 22.00
C ARG A 455 -12.92 0.19 22.06
N ALA A 456 -12.92 1.23 21.21
CA ALA A 456 -13.99 2.22 21.18
C ALA A 456 -15.32 1.63 20.67
N THR A 457 -15.27 0.58 19.83
CA THR A 457 -16.46 -0.03 19.22
C THR A 457 -16.66 -1.50 19.59
N GLN A 458 -15.58 -2.22 19.96
CA GLN A 458 -15.61 -3.67 20.14
C GLN A 458 -15.49 -4.12 21.60
N ALA A 459 -15.02 -3.26 22.52
CA ALA A 459 -14.81 -3.65 23.92
C ALA A 459 -16.09 -3.47 24.74
N LEU A 460 -16.78 -4.57 25.07
CA LEU A 460 -17.87 -4.55 26.05
C LEU A 460 -17.30 -4.46 27.47
N ARG A 461 -17.68 -3.40 28.20
CA ARG A 461 -17.23 -3.13 29.58
C ARG A 461 -18.41 -2.69 30.45
N GLN A 462 -18.31 -2.94 31.75
CA GLN A 462 -19.23 -2.35 32.71
C GLN A 462 -19.03 -0.84 32.75
N VAL A 463 -20.10 -0.08 32.57
CA VAL A 463 -20.07 1.40 32.57
C VAL A 463 -19.95 2.00 33.98
N GLY A 464 -20.16 1.19 35.03
CA GLY A 464 -20.10 1.65 36.41
C GLY A 464 -21.07 2.81 36.69
N SER A 465 -20.61 3.78 37.49
CA SER A 465 -21.40 4.96 37.85
C SER A 465 -21.79 5.84 36.64
N ASN A 466 -21.19 5.67 35.47
CA ASN A 466 -21.52 6.47 34.27
C ASN A 466 -22.94 6.18 33.74
N ILE A 467 -23.60 5.11 34.17
CA ILE A 467 -25.02 4.86 33.83
C ILE A 467 -25.99 5.75 34.62
N LYS A 468 -25.57 6.26 35.78
CA LYS A 468 -26.44 6.95 36.73
C LYS A 468 -27.19 8.13 36.12
N PRO A 469 -26.58 9.01 35.27
CA PRO A 469 -27.31 10.10 34.64
C PRO A 469 -28.55 9.64 33.85
N PHE A 470 -28.47 8.53 33.10
CA PHE A 470 -29.64 8.00 32.37
C PHE A 470 -30.78 7.58 33.30
N LEU A 471 -30.44 6.98 34.44
CA LEU A 471 -31.43 6.60 35.46
C LEU A 471 -32.07 7.84 36.09
N TYR A 472 -31.28 8.87 36.41
CA TYR A 472 -31.80 10.12 36.95
C TYR A 472 -32.66 10.87 35.95
N THR A 473 -32.30 10.92 34.67
CA THR A 473 -33.15 11.49 33.62
C THR A 473 -34.49 10.76 33.51
N ALA A 474 -34.49 9.42 33.54
CA ALA A 474 -35.74 8.66 33.52
C ALA A 474 -36.61 8.92 34.75
N ALA A 475 -35.99 9.17 35.92
CA ALA A 475 -36.73 9.55 37.12
C ALA A 475 -37.29 10.97 37.02
N MET A 476 -36.57 11.91 36.40
CA MET A 476 -37.07 13.26 36.12
C MET A 476 -38.25 13.25 35.16
N ASP A 477 -38.22 12.40 34.13
CA ASP A 477 -39.38 12.17 33.23
C ASP A 477 -40.61 11.63 33.97
N LYS A 478 -40.42 11.06 35.16
CA LYS A 478 -41.48 10.58 36.07
C LYS A 478 -41.85 11.59 37.16
N GLY A 479 -41.37 12.82 37.07
CA GLY A 479 -41.74 13.93 37.95
C GLY A 479 -40.77 14.22 39.10
N LEU A 480 -39.62 13.52 39.18
CA LEU A 480 -38.55 13.98 40.07
C LEU A 480 -37.97 15.30 39.55
N THR A 481 -37.54 16.15 40.46
CA THR A 481 -36.90 17.43 40.15
C THR A 481 -35.49 17.46 40.73
N LEU A 482 -34.71 18.47 40.38
CA LEU A 482 -33.40 18.72 41.01
C LEU A 482 -33.48 18.95 42.53
N ALA A 483 -34.66 19.32 43.06
CA ALA A 483 -34.90 19.53 44.48
C ALA A 483 -35.51 18.31 45.18
N SER A 484 -35.79 17.21 44.46
CA SER A 484 -36.35 16.00 45.05
C SER A 484 -35.35 15.39 46.05
N MET A 485 -35.78 15.25 47.30
CA MET A 485 -34.98 14.60 48.34
C MET A 485 -34.87 13.10 48.07
N LEU A 486 -33.64 12.59 47.97
CA LEU A 486 -33.34 11.18 47.78
C LEU A 486 -32.77 10.58 49.06
N ASN A 487 -33.18 9.36 49.38
CA ASN A 487 -32.76 8.68 50.60
C ASN A 487 -31.50 7.86 50.33
N ASP A 488 -30.34 8.33 50.82
CA ASP A 488 -29.07 7.60 50.75
C ASP A 488 -28.84 6.81 52.04
N VAL A 489 -29.69 5.79 52.24
CA VAL A 489 -29.62 4.89 53.39
C VAL A 489 -29.27 3.47 52.94
N PRO A 490 -28.66 2.64 53.80
CA PRO A 490 -28.36 1.26 53.48
C PRO A 490 -29.60 0.51 52.97
N ILE A 491 -29.52 -0.04 51.76
CA ILE A 491 -30.59 -0.86 51.17
C ILE A 491 -30.20 -2.34 51.21
N SER A 492 -31.08 -3.16 51.78
CA SER A 492 -31.00 -4.62 51.70
C SER A 492 -32.15 -5.13 50.81
N ARG A 493 -31.83 -5.56 49.60
CA ARG A 493 -32.79 -6.26 48.73
C ARG A 493 -32.64 -7.77 48.94
N TRP A 494 -33.66 -8.42 49.51
CA TRP A 494 -33.77 -9.88 49.53
C TRP A 494 -34.24 -10.37 48.16
N GLY A 495 -33.30 -10.54 47.24
CA GLY A 495 -33.51 -11.23 45.96
C GLY A 495 -32.77 -12.57 45.99
N CYS A 496 -33.44 -13.65 45.59
CA CYS A 496 -32.80 -14.94 45.38
C CYS A 496 -31.78 -14.80 44.24
N GLY A 497 -30.48 -14.72 44.58
CA GLY A 497 -29.36 -14.69 43.62
C GLY A 497 -28.68 -13.32 43.44
N ARG A 498 -27.51 -13.18 44.08
CA ARG A 498 -26.47 -12.13 43.95
C ARG A 498 -26.76 -10.79 44.66
N ARG A 499 -26.05 -10.57 45.77
CA ARG A 499 -25.92 -9.28 46.46
C ARG A 499 -25.16 -8.29 45.56
N PHE A 500 -25.76 -7.16 45.23
CA PHE A 500 -25.05 -5.98 44.76
C PHE A 500 -24.94 -4.97 45.90
N ARG A 501 -23.72 -4.49 46.16
CA ARG A 501 -23.44 -3.37 47.07
C ARG A 501 -23.29 -2.13 46.20
N LEU A 502 -24.25 -1.21 46.25
CA LEU A 502 -24.03 0.15 45.76
C LEU A 502 -23.19 0.86 46.83
N ALA A 503 -21.89 1.04 46.56
CA ALA A 503 -21.09 2.00 47.30
C ALA A 503 -21.30 3.37 46.64
N ALA A 504 -21.80 4.33 47.42
CA ALA A 504 -21.69 5.74 47.11
C ALA A 504 -20.33 6.21 47.64
N GLU A 505 -19.55 6.88 46.78
CA GLU A 505 -18.50 7.82 47.19
C GLU A 505 -19.02 9.23 46.94
#